data_AF-A0A2V9UAX1-F1
#
_entry.id   AF-A0A2V9UAX1-F1
#
_cell.length_a   1.000
_cell.length_b   1.000
_cell.length_c   1.000
_cell.angle_alpha   90.00
_cell.angle_beta   90.00
_cell.angle_gamma   90.00
#
_symmetry.space_group_name_H-M   'P 1'
#
loop_
_entity.id
_entity.type
_entity.pdbx_description
1 polymer ?
#
loop_
_entity_poly.entity_id
_entity_poly.type
_entity_poly.pdbx_seq_one_letter_code
_entity_poly.pdbx_strand_id
1 'polypeptide(L)'
;MLTFGIYTVEQYARARAKRPLSGASVSYGLLKIGDNPTEQEISRFEDISLIFCTSNGTRRTTCRQRMQDVDAATLELLQRCHQQRADLLMQDRGASSCLTSAEFAGCFFRAFPYANLEASDRLLWVFRISLAKGKTYIIEPDGEPLQYISPPFVVSLNAYKRERSPLRRIIAAQGKRLFRQLG
;
A
#
# COMPACT_ATOMS: atom_id res chain seq x y z
N MET A 1 2.63 4.75 27.70
CA MET A 1 1.32 5.05 27.08
C MET A 1 0.87 3.82 26.29
N LEU A 2 -0.32 3.28 26.58
CA LEU A 2 -0.89 2.18 25.79
C LEU A 2 -1.36 2.74 24.44
N THR A 3 -0.99 2.09 23.34
CA THR A 3 -1.41 2.48 21.99
C THR A 3 -2.06 1.28 21.30
N PHE A 4 -3.38 1.34 21.13
CA PHE A 4 -4.15 0.33 20.41
C PHE A 4 -3.95 0.45 18.90
N GLY A 5 -4.15 -0.67 18.20
CA GLY A 5 -4.10 -0.71 16.75
C GLY A 5 -5.44 -0.32 16.13
N ILE A 6 -5.39 0.14 14.87
CA ILE A 6 -6.55 0.36 14.02
C ILE A 6 -6.67 -0.85 13.10
N TYR A 7 -7.67 -1.69 13.30
CA TYR A 7 -7.85 -2.93 12.53
C TYR A 7 -9.25 -3.12 11.97
N THR A 8 -10.17 -2.18 12.22
CA THR A 8 -11.49 -2.12 11.59
C THR A 8 -11.69 -0.81 10.82
N VAL A 9 -12.65 -0.80 9.91
CA VAL A 9 -12.98 0.37 9.08
C VAL A 9 -13.53 1.52 9.94
N GLU A 10 -14.33 1.20 10.97
CA GLU A 10 -14.91 2.18 11.89
C GLU A 10 -13.83 2.84 12.75
N GLN A 11 -12.87 2.06 13.23
CA GLN A 11 -11.71 2.59 13.96
C GLN A 11 -10.89 3.52 13.06
N TYR A 12 -10.70 3.14 11.79
CA TYR A 12 -10.00 3.95 10.80
C TYR A 12 -10.71 5.28 10.56
N ALA A 13 -12.00 5.26 10.28
CA ALA A 13 -12.80 6.46 10.04
C ALA A 13 -12.74 7.43 11.25
N ARG A 14 -12.88 6.90 12.47
CA ARG A 14 -12.76 7.68 13.72
C ARG A 14 -11.37 8.28 13.91
N ALA A 15 -10.31 7.54 13.58
CA ALA A 15 -8.94 8.00 13.72
C ALA A 15 -8.60 9.09 12.69
N ARG A 16 -8.98 8.86 11.43
CA ARG A 16 -8.78 9.80 10.32
C ARG A 16 -9.41 11.16 10.59
N ALA A 17 -10.61 11.18 11.18
CA ALA A 17 -11.29 12.41 11.56
C ALA A 17 -10.55 13.23 12.64
N LYS A 18 -9.69 12.59 13.45
CA LYS A 18 -9.06 13.22 14.61
C LYS A 18 -7.62 13.69 14.35
N ARG A 19 -6.83 12.99 13.52
CA ARG A 19 -5.42 13.30 13.24
C ARG A 19 -4.95 12.67 11.92
N PRO A 20 -3.90 13.20 11.27
CA PRO A 20 -3.16 12.43 10.27
C PRO A 20 -2.65 11.13 10.90
N LEU A 21 -2.76 10.01 10.16
CA LEU A 21 -2.46 8.65 10.64
C LEU A 21 -0.97 8.38 10.95
N SER A 22 -0.12 9.42 10.85
CA SER A 22 1.29 9.40 11.22
C SER A 22 1.50 8.79 12.60
N GLY A 23 2.15 7.63 12.65
CA GLY A 23 2.50 6.93 13.88
C GLY A 23 1.41 6.01 14.46
N ALA A 24 0.20 5.97 13.89
CA ALA A 24 -0.81 5.00 14.28
C ALA A 24 -0.49 3.61 13.69
N SER A 25 -0.75 2.56 14.46
CA SER A 25 -0.58 1.19 13.97
C SER A 25 -1.82 0.73 13.24
N VAL A 26 -1.87 1.05 11.95
CA VAL A 26 -2.96 0.68 11.06
C VAL A 26 -2.70 -0.71 10.46
N SER A 27 -3.73 -1.55 10.47
CA SER A 27 -3.69 -2.87 9.86
C SER A 27 -3.63 -2.76 8.34
N TYR A 28 -2.66 -3.41 7.72
CA TYR A 28 -2.60 -3.57 6.26
C TYR A 28 -3.75 -4.44 5.73
N GLY A 29 -4.45 -5.19 6.60
CA GLY A 29 -5.69 -5.87 6.23
C GLY A 29 -6.81 -4.93 5.78
N LEU A 30 -6.71 -3.63 6.07
CA LEU A 30 -7.64 -2.59 5.62
C LEU A 30 -7.37 -2.11 4.19
N LEU A 31 -6.29 -2.59 3.54
CA LEU A 31 -6.05 -2.40 2.11
C LEU A 31 -6.99 -3.23 1.24
N LYS A 32 -7.69 -4.22 1.80
CA LYS A 32 -8.67 -4.98 1.04
C LYS A 32 -9.81 -4.06 0.61
N ILE A 33 -10.00 -3.97 -0.70
CA ILE A 33 -11.09 -3.28 -1.38
C ILE A 33 -11.79 -4.27 -2.32
N GLY A 34 -13.05 -4.02 -2.65
CA GLY A 34 -13.79 -4.81 -3.64
C GLY A 34 -13.51 -4.35 -5.08
N ASP A 35 -14.12 -5.03 -6.05
CA ASP A 35 -13.92 -4.76 -7.48
C ASP A 35 -14.49 -3.40 -7.92
N ASN A 36 -15.49 -2.88 -7.20
CA ASN A 36 -16.10 -1.56 -7.43
C ASN A 36 -15.97 -0.72 -6.15
N PRO A 37 -14.75 -0.23 -5.84
CA PRO A 37 -14.51 0.47 -4.59
C PRO A 37 -15.19 1.84 -4.59
N THR A 38 -15.73 2.22 -3.43
CA THR A 38 -16.21 3.58 -3.19
C THR A 38 -15.04 4.56 -3.07
N GLU A 39 -15.27 5.85 -3.27
CA GLU A 39 -14.25 6.90 -3.06
C GLU A 39 -13.63 6.84 -1.65
N GLN A 40 -14.42 6.47 -0.64
CA GLN A 40 -13.92 6.32 0.73
C GLN A 40 -12.94 5.14 0.86
N GLU A 41 -13.18 4.04 0.14
CA GLU A 41 -12.31 2.88 0.11
C GLU A 41 -11.03 3.15 -0.68
N ILE A 42 -11.13 3.82 -1.82
CA ILE A 42 -9.98 4.29 -2.60
C ILE A 42 -9.12 5.21 -1.73
N SER A 43 -9.72 6.19 -1.08
CA SER A 43 -9.02 7.13 -0.22
C SER A 43 -8.35 6.44 0.98
N ARG A 44 -9.00 5.44 1.59
CA ARG A 44 -8.38 4.60 2.63
C ARG A 44 -7.19 3.81 2.07
N PHE A 45 -7.33 3.23 0.89
CA PHE A 45 -6.27 2.46 0.26
C PHE A 45 -5.04 3.33 -0.01
N GLU A 46 -5.22 4.55 -0.51
CA GLU A 46 -4.16 5.52 -0.75
C GLU A 46 -3.45 5.95 0.55
N ASP A 47 -4.22 6.34 1.56
CA ASP A 47 -3.69 6.75 2.88
C ASP A 47 -2.86 5.63 3.53
N ILE A 48 -3.34 4.39 3.48
CA ILE A 48 -2.63 3.24 4.07
C ILE A 48 -1.41 2.86 3.22
N SER A 49 -1.48 3.01 1.90
CA SER A 49 -0.35 2.78 1.01
C SER A 49 0.83 3.69 1.36
N LEU A 50 0.59 4.96 1.70
CA LEU A 50 1.66 5.90 2.11
C LEU A 50 2.41 5.51 3.40
N ILE A 51 1.78 4.73 4.29
CA ILE A 51 2.40 4.22 5.52
C ILE A 51 2.80 2.73 5.41
N PHE A 52 2.59 2.14 4.24
CA PHE A 52 3.01 0.79 3.90
C PHE A 52 4.54 0.72 3.87
N CYS A 53 5.09 -0.32 4.48
CA CYS A 53 6.53 -0.55 4.55
C CYS A 53 6.77 -2.03 4.35
N THR A 54 7.49 -2.35 3.28
CA THR A 54 7.91 -3.70 2.90
C THR A 54 8.93 -4.27 3.88
N SER A 55 9.14 -5.57 3.86
CA SER A 55 10.08 -6.32 4.72
C SER A 55 11.51 -5.78 4.61
N ASN A 56 11.92 -5.33 3.42
CA ASN A 56 13.24 -4.74 3.15
C ASN A 56 13.34 -3.23 3.49
N GLY A 57 12.28 -2.62 4.02
CA GLY A 57 12.28 -1.22 4.47
C GLY A 57 11.85 -0.19 3.44
N THR A 58 11.56 -0.59 2.20
CA THR A 58 10.99 0.27 1.16
C THR A 58 9.62 0.78 1.58
N ARG A 59 9.36 2.07 1.31
CA ARG A 59 8.06 2.71 1.53
C ARG A 59 7.45 3.12 0.21
N ARG A 60 6.14 3.02 0.13
CA ARG A 60 5.37 3.55 -0.99
C ARG A 60 5.15 5.04 -0.75
N THR A 61 5.50 5.86 -1.73
CA THR A 61 5.37 7.33 -1.66
C THR A 61 4.48 7.88 -2.76
N THR A 62 3.63 7.02 -3.33
CA THR A 62 2.69 7.40 -4.39
C THR A 62 1.51 8.14 -3.78
N CYS A 63 1.25 9.35 -4.26
CA CYS A 63 0.09 10.16 -3.90
C CYS A 63 -0.51 10.79 -5.16
N ARG A 64 -1.76 11.25 -5.06
CA ARG A 64 -2.48 11.85 -6.18
C ARG A 64 -1.74 13.05 -6.75
N GLN A 65 -1.80 13.20 -8.07
CA GLN A 65 -1.30 14.34 -8.82
C GLN A 65 0.19 14.62 -8.61
N ARG A 66 0.95 13.66 -8.09
CA ARG A 66 2.38 13.84 -7.77
C ARG A 66 3.21 14.27 -8.98
N MET A 67 2.84 13.78 -10.16
CA MET A 67 3.59 13.97 -11.41
C MET A 67 2.85 14.84 -12.42
N GLN A 68 1.77 15.53 -12.04
CA GLN A 68 0.88 16.22 -12.98
C GLN A 68 1.60 17.13 -13.99
N ASP A 69 2.58 17.92 -13.54
CA ASP A 69 3.34 18.82 -14.41
C ASP A 69 4.27 18.05 -15.35
N VAL A 70 4.89 16.98 -14.84
CA VAL A 70 5.77 16.10 -15.62
C VAL A 70 4.97 15.32 -16.67
N ASP A 71 3.79 14.84 -16.29
CA ASP A 71 2.84 14.14 -17.15
C ASP A 71 2.42 15.03 -18.33
N ALA A 72 2.06 16.29 -18.04
CA ALA A 72 1.69 17.27 -19.06
C ALA A 72 2.84 17.56 -20.03
N ALA A 73 4.04 17.85 -19.52
CA ALA A 73 5.22 18.12 -20.34
C ALA A 73 5.65 16.90 -21.18
N THR A 74 5.59 15.70 -20.59
CA THR A 74 5.91 14.45 -21.28
C THR A 74 4.93 14.20 -22.42
N LEU A 75 3.64 14.39 -22.20
CA LEU A 75 2.62 14.20 -23.22
C LEU A 75 2.82 15.15 -24.41
N GLU A 76 3.11 16.42 -24.13
CA GLU A 76 3.39 17.43 -25.17
C GLU A 76 4.59 17.04 -26.04
N LEU A 77 5.68 16.57 -25.42
CA LEU A 77 6.86 16.10 -26.16
C LEU A 77 6.54 14.88 -27.02
N LEU A 78 5.82 13.89 -26.48
CA LEU A 78 5.44 12.69 -27.22
C LEU A 78 4.57 13.02 -28.43
N GLN A 79 3.62 13.94 -28.31
CA GLN A 79 2.75 14.36 -29.41
C GLN A 79 3.48 15.09 -30.53
N ARG A 80 4.62 15.73 -30.24
CA ARG A 80 5.49 16.35 -31.26
C ARG A 80 6.33 15.31 -32.00
N CYS A 81 6.69 14.22 -31.33
CA CYS A 81 7.59 13.19 -31.87
C CYS A 81 6.86 12.02 -32.53
N HIS A 82 5.61 11.76 -32.18
CA HIS A 82 4.86 10.59 -32.62
C HIS A 82 3.49 10.96 -33.18
N GLN A 83 3.03 10.18 -34.16
CA GLN A 83 1.67 10.27 -34.66
C GLN A 83 0.69 9.72 -33.63
N GLN A 84 -0.54 10.24 -33.63
CA GLN A 84 -1.61 9.80 -32.74
C GLN A 84 -1.90 8.28 -32.80
N ARG A 85 -1.67 7.65 -33.96
CA ARG A 85 -1.89 6.22 -34.18
C ARG A 85 -0.67 5.34 -33.89
N ALA A 86 0.39 5.89 -33.31
CA ALA A 86 1.56 5.11 -32.95
C ALA A 86 1.20 4.05 -31.89
N ASP A 87 1.73 2.85 -32.06
CA ASP A 87 1.69 1.78 -31.05
C ASP A 87 2.83 2.01 -30.05
N LEU A 88 2.55 2.83 -29.03
CA LEU A 88 3.51 3.18 -27.99
C LEU A 88 3.34 2.25 -26.79
N LEU A 89 4.44 1.80 -26.20
CA LEU A 89 4.44 1.03 -24.96
C LEU A 89 4.98 1.90 -23.81
N MET A 90 4.10 2.24 -22.87
CA MET A 90 4.49 2.84 -21.60
C MET A 90 4.81 1.74 -20.59
N GLN A 91 5.97 1.85 -19.93
CA GLN A 91 6.37 0.91 -18.88
C GLN A 91 6.67 1.64 -17.58
N ASP A 92 6.00 1.24 -16.50
CA ASP A 92 6.32 1.63 -15.13
C ASP A 92 6.92 0.43 -14.39
N ARG A 93 8.21 0.50 -14.11
CA ARG A 93 9.00 -0.55 -13.44
C ARG A 93 9.30 -0.11 -12.01
N GLY A 94 8.27 -0.05 -11.18
CA GLY A 94 8.32 0.45 -9.80
C GLY A 94 7.05 1.15 -9.36
N ALA A 95 5.89 0.70 -9.86
CA ALA A 95 4.63 1.44 -9.80
C ALA A 95 4.08 1.63 -8.38
N SER A 96 4.59 0.87 -7.39
CA SER A 96 4.19 0.96 -5.98
C SER A 96 2.69 0.66 -5.76
N SER A 97 1.80 1.65 -5.91
CA SER A 97 0.33 1.48 -5.86
C SER A 97 -0.35 1.67 -7.22
N CYS A 98 0.42 1.89 -8.29
CA CYS A 98 -0.02 2.20 -9.65
C CYS A 98 -0.87 3.47 -9.79
N LEU A 99 -1.01 4.29 -8.74
CA LEU A 99 -1.81 5.52 -8.79
C LEU A 99 -1.25 6.51 -9.80
N THR A 100 0.05 6.82 -9.73
CA THR A 100 0.71 7.72 -10.69
C THR A 100 0.68 7.17 -12.11
N SER A 101 0.89 5.85 -12.28
CA SER A 101 0.83 5.20 -13.58
C SER A 101 -0.58 5.32 -14.19
N ALA A 102 -1.63 5.12 -13.38
CA ALA A 102 -3.02 5.23 -13.81
C ALA A 102 -3.44 6.67 -14.14
N GLU A 103 -2.97 7.65 -13.35
CA GLU A 103 -3.21 9.08 -13.62
C GLU A 103 -2.65 9.49 -14.99
N PHE A 104 -1.41 9.11 -15.28
CA PHE A 104 -0.79 9.40 -16.58
C PHE A 104 -1.43 8.57 -17.71
N ALA A 105 -1.77 7.30 -17.49
CA ALA A 105 -2.45 6.45 -18.45
C ALA A 105 -3.72 7.11 -19.01
N GLY A 106 -4.48 7.78 -18.14
CA GLY A 106 -5.71 8.46 -18.51
C GLY A 106 -5.51 9.50 -19.61
N CYS A 107 -4.50 10.36 -19.53
CA CYS A 107 -4.21 11.32 -20.59
C CYS A 107 -3.43 10.70 -21.77
N PHE A 108 -2.54 9.75 -21.48
CA PHE A 108 -1.74 9.05 -22.48
C PHE A 108 -2.61 8.28 -23.50
N PHE A 109 -3.58 7.48 -23.05
CA PHE A 109 -4.47 6.74 -23.95
C PHE A 109 -5.42 7.63 -24.75
N ARG A 110 -5.77 8.82 -24.23
CA ARG A 110 -6.54 9.82 -25.02
C ARG A 110 -5.70 10.38 -26.17
N ALA A 111 -4.40 10.58 -25.96
CA ALA A 111 -3.48 11.06 -26.98
C ALA A 111 -3.04 9.96 -27.96
N PHE A 112 -2.90 8.72 -27.49
CA PHE A 112 -2.44 7.58 -28.28
C PHE A 112 -3.37 6.36 -28.06
N PRO A 113 -4.47 6.23 -28.84
CA PRO A 113 -5.50 5.21 -28.59
C PRO A 113 -5.06 3.76 -28.78
N TYR A 114 -3.94 3.54 -29.49
CA TYR A 114 -3.36 2.21 -29.71
C TYR A 114 -2.21 1.90 -28.76
N ALA A 115 -1.90 2.83 -27.84
CA ALA A 115 -0.83 2.61 -26.90
C ALA A 115 -1.20 1.58 -25.83
N ASN A 116 -0.18 0.95 -25.28
CA ASN A 116 -0.27 -0.04 -24.23
C ASN A 116 0.46 0.45 -22.98
N LEU A 117 0.02 -0.04 -21.81
CA LEU A 117 0.66 0.25 -20.52
C LEU A 117 0.98 -1.05 -19.79
N GLU A 118 2.21 -1.15 -19.33
CA GLU A 118 2.65 -2.19 -18.40
C GLU A 118 3.16 -1.53 -17.11
N ALA A 119 2.49 -1.81 -16.00
CA ALA A 119 2.92 -1.39 -14.67
C ALA A 119 3.29 -2.61 -13.84
N SER A 120 4.46 -2.57 -13.23
CA SER A 120 5.00 -3.67 -12.42
C SER A 120 5.68 -3.12 -11.18
N ASP A 121 5.65 -3.92 -10.12
CA ASP A 121 6.37 -3.66 -8.88
C ASP A 121 6.87 -4.99 -8.32
N ARG A 122 7.91 -4.95 -7.49
CA ARG A 122 8.40 -6.13 -6.79
C ARG A 122 7.33 -6.71 -5.85
N LEU A 123 6.49 -5.86 -5.27
CA LEU A 123 5.44 -6.25 -4.34
C LEU A 123 4.10 -5.65 -4.77
N LEU A 124 3.29 -6.43 -5.49
CA LEU A 124 1.95 -6.01 -5.93
C LEU A 124 0.87 -6.35 -4.91
N TRP A 125 0.97 -7.51 -4.24
CA TRP A 125 0.01 -7.98 -3.24
C TRP A 125 0.72 -8.50 -2.00
N VAL A 126 -0.07 -8.63 -0.92
CA VAL A 126 0.33 -9.28 0.33
C VAL A 126 -0.71 -10.32 0.69
N PHE A 127 -0.31 -11.37 1.39
CA PHE A 127 -1.25 -12.37 1.87
C PHE A 127 -1.73 -12.03 3.27
N ARG A 128 -3.01 -12.31 3.52
CA ARG A 128 -3.61 -12.26 4.84
C ARG A 128 -3.83 -13.69 5.33
N ILE A 129 -3.14 -14.07 6.40
CA ILE A 129 -3.33 -15.37 7.06
C ILE A 129 -4.17 -15.15 8.32
N SER A 130 -5.38 -15.70 8.34
CA SER A 130 -6.25 -15.69 9.52
C SER A 130 -6.02 -16.94 10.37
N LEU A 131 -5.86 -16.75 11.67
CA LEU A 131 -5.67 -17.83 12.65
C LEU A 131 -6.84 -17.87 13.65
N ALA A 132 -6.83 -18.91 14.50
CA ALA A 132 -7.76 -19.03 15.61
C ALA A 132 -7.72 -17.79 16.54
N LYS A 133 -8.85 -17.54 17.21
CA LYS A 133 -9.04 -16.43 18.16
C LYS A 133 -8.85 -15.03 17.54
N GLY A 134 -9.13 -14.88 16.25
CA GLY A 134 -9.12 -13.59 15.55
C GLY A 134 -7.72 -13.00 15.31
N LYS A 135 -6.67 -13.82 15.47
CA LYS A 135 -5.29 -13.43 15.15
C LYS A 135 -5.10 -13.43 13.64
N THR A 136 -4.26 -12.53 13.14
CA THR A 136 -4.00 -12.43 11.69
C THR A 136 -2.56 -12.01 11.44
N TYR A 137 -1.97 -12.55 10.38
CA TYR A 137 -0.71 -12.07 9.81
C TYR A 137 -0.95 -11.42 8.46
N ILE A 138 -0.15 -10.40 8.18
CA ILE A 138 0.05 -9.88 6.82
C ILE A 138 1.48 -10.22 6.43
N ILE A 139 1.65 -10.94 5.33
CA ILE A 139 2.93 -11.45 4.86
C ILE A 139 3.18 -11.03 3.40
N GLU A 140 4.45 -10.85 3.04
CA GLU A 140 4.86 -10.74 1.64
C GLU A 140 4.81 -12.09 0.93
N PRO A 141 4.79 -12.11 -0.42
CA PRO A 141 4.74 -13.36 -1.18
C PRO A 141 5.94 -14.30 -0.99
N ASP A 142 7.07 -13.78 -0.55
CA ASP A 142 8.26 -14.55 -0.19
C ASP A 142 8.18 -15.16 1.23
N GLY A 143 7.07 -14.95 1.94
CA GLY A 143 6.83 -15.47 3.28
C GLY A 143 7.26 -14.54 4.41
N GLU A 144 7.84 -13.36 4.10
CA GLU A 144 8.28 -12.43 5.13
C GLU A 144 7.10 -11.79 5.87
N PRO A 145 7.03 -11.89 7.22
CA PRO A 145 5.92 -11.33 7.97
C PRO A 145 6.07 -9.81 8.17
N LEU A 146 5.09 -9.04 7.68
CA LEU A 146 5.05 -7.59 7.83
C LEU A 146 4.39 -7.15 9.11
N GLN A 147 3.27 -7.78 9.45
CA GLN A 147 2.39 -7.34 10.52
C GLN A 147 1.71 -8.52 11.20
N TYR A 148 1.54 -8.38 12.51
CA TYR A 148 0.74 -9.27 13.32
C TYR A 148 -0.39 -8.48 13.99
N ILE A 149 -1.61 -8.95 13.79
CA ILE A 149 -2.82 -8.40 14.37
C ILE A 149 -3.32 -9.39 15.42
N SER A 150 -3.32 -8.95 16.67
CA SER A 150 -3.87 -9.67 17.81
C SER A 150 -4.71 -8.67 18.59
N PRO A 151 -6.01 -8.53 18.26
CA PRO A 151 -6.85 -7.49 18.84
C PRO A 151 -6.70 -7.38 20.36
N PRO A 152 -6.59 -6.16 20.91
CA PRO A 152 -6.73 -4.86 20.25
C PRO A 152 -5.43 -4.32 19.61
N PHE A 153 -4.39 -5.16 19.43
CA PHE A 153 -3.07 -4.74 18.98
C PHE A 153 -2.84 -5.02 17.50
N VAL A 154 -2.16 -4.07 16.86
CA VAL A 154 -1.60 -4.19 15.52
C VAL A 154 -0.13 -3.83 15.65
N VAL A 155 0.76 -4.78 15.40
CA VAL A 155 2.21 -4.59 15.56
C VAL A 155 2.95 -4.93 14.28
N SER A 156 3.95 -4.12 13.94
CA SER A 156 4.85 -4.46 12.83
C SER A 156 5.81 -5.55 13.29
N LEU A 157 6.04 -6.54 12.42
CA LEU A 157 7.05 -7.58 12.62
C LEU A 157 8.36 -7.26 11.87
N ASN A 158 8.32 -6.25 11.01
CA ASN A 158 9.47 -5.79 10.26
C ASN A 158 10.60 -5.29 11.18
N ALA A 159 11.85 -5.67 10.88
CA ALA A 159 13.04 -5.22 11.60
C ALA A 159 13.29 -3.71 11.48
N TYR A 160 12.87 -3.08 10.38
CA TYR A 160 13.10 -1.66 10.11
C TYR A 160 12.16 -0.72 10.87
N LYS A 161 11.02 -1.22 11.37
CA LYS A 161 10.12 -0.46 12.24
C LYS A 161 10.44 -0.76 13.70
N ARG A 162 11.30 0.07 14.32
CA ARG A 162 11.58 -0.02 15.76
C ARG A 162 10.36 0.42 16.58
N GLU A 163 9.72 -0.56 17.21
CA GLU A 163 8.63 -0.33 18.15
C GLU A 163 9.19 0.24 19.47
N ARG A 164 8.76 1.45 19.84
CA ARG A 164 9.23 2.12 21.07
C ARG A 164 8.53 1.63 22.33
N SER A 165 7.33 1.06 22.19
CA SER A 165 6.54 0.57 23.32
C SER A 165 6.99 -0.84 23.76
N PRO A 166 7.40 -1.05 25.03
CA PRO A 166 7.84 -2.37 25.52
C PRO A 166 6.77 -3.46 25.36
N LEU A 167 5.51 -3.15 25.67
CA LEU A 167 4.39 -4.09 25.51
C LEU A 167 4.25 -4.55 24.06
N ARG A 168 4.32 -3.61 23.12
CA ARG A 168 4.16 -3.90 21.69
C ARG A 168 5.37 -4.67 21.14
N ARG A 169 6.58 -4.46 21.69
CA ARG A 169 7.75 -5.30 21.42
C ARG A 169 7.55 -6.74 21.88
N ILE A 170 6.98 -6.95 23.07
CA ILE A 170 6.65 -8.31 23.57
C ILE A 170 5.65 -8.99 22.65
N ILE A 171 4.57 -8.28 22.27
CA ILE A 171 3.55 -8.81 21.35
C ILE A 171 4.16 -9.14 19.97
N ALA A 172 5.03 -8.27 19.45
CA ALA A 172 5.74 -8.53 18.20
C ALA A 172 6.68 -9.75 18.30
N ALA A 173 7.42 -9.89 19.40
CA ALA A 173 8.28 -11.05 19.64
C ALA A 173 7.47 -12.35 19.74
N GLN A 174 6.32 -12.33 20.43
CA GLN A 174 5.39 -13.45 20.48
C GLN A 174 4.83 -13.77 19.09
N GLY A 175 4.43 -12.75 18.32
CA GLY A 175 3.99 -12.92 16.93
C GLY A 175 5.06 -13.58 16.06
N LYS A 176 6.32 -13.13 16.13
CA LYS A 176 7.44 -13.77 15.41
C LYS A 176 7.63 -15.23 15.81
N ARG A 177 7.58 -15.53 17.11
CA ARG A 177 7.72 -16.89 17.62
C ARG A 177 6.60 -17.80 17.13
N LEU A 178 5.36 -17.33 17.21
CA LEU A 178 4.19 -18.07 16.75
C LEU A 178 4.24 -18.28 15.23
N PHE A 179 4.65 -17.27 14.47
CA PHE A 179 4.76 -17.38 13.01
C PHE A 179 5.76 -18.48 12.60
N ARG A 180 6.93 -18.55 13.23
CA ARG A 180 7.93 -19.62 13.01
C ARG A 180 7.45 -21.03 13.37
N GLN A 181 6.36 -21.15 14.12
CA GLN A 181 5.78 -22.45 14.48
C GLN A 181 4.71 -22.90 13.46
N LEU A 182 4.38 -22.07 12.46
CA LEU A 182 3.39 -22.40 11.44
C LEU A 182 3.98 -23.23 10.29
N GLY A 183 5.31 -23.31 10.16
CA GLY A 183 6.04 -23.97 9.08
C GLY A 183 7.06 -23.02 8.47
#